data_AF-A0A535EFZ8-F1
#
_entry.id   AF-A0A535EFZ8-F1
#
_cell.length_a   1.000
_cell.length_b   1.000
_cell.length_c   1.000
_cell.angle_alpha   90.00
_cell.angle_beta   90.00
_cell.angle_gamma   90.00
#
_symmetry.space_group_name_H-M   'P 1'
#
loop_
_entity.id
_entity.type
_entity.pdbx_description
1 polymer ?
#
loop_
_entity_poly.entity_id
_entity_poly.type
_entity_poly.pdbx_seq_one_letter_code
_entity_poly.pdbx_strand_id
1 'polypeptide(L)'
;MGRRGTAGGLVALALLLLMGATAPQLQAALAGPAPDPPGPRTAPAGAPAALVTVAREAGRRTGVDPAVLLAISEVECDFGRCRAGQPDTMVPADVRSRIDRTALQPGGATASLLGITDGRRIGDWVDPIPVAGGQHAMGFMQFLPSTWRQEAALAPGRPRDPYRPLDAMVAAGSYLARLQRGAVDGRRRTLRGALAVYGGDADYADRVLALTS
;
A
#
# COMPACT_ATOMS: atom_id res chain seq x y z
N MET A 1 39.41 8.36 6.73
CA MET A 1 38.53 7.91 7.83
C MET A 1 37.34 8.86 7.86
N GLY A 2 36.11 8.38 7.60
CA GLY A 2 34.92 9.25 7.65
C GLY A 2 33.88 9.03 6.54
N ARG A 3 33.32 7.81 6.51
CA ARG A 3 32.01 7.36 6.02
C ARG A 3 31.26 8.12 4.90
N ARG A 4 31.11 7.36 3.80
CA ARG A 4 30.11 7.46 2.72
C ARG A 4 28.70 7.63 3.27
N GLY A 5 28.00 8.69 2.84
CA GLY A 5 26.55 8.80 2.94
C GLY A 5 25.91 8.01 1.80
N THR A 6 25.18 6.95 2.13
CA THR A 6 24.32 6.24 1.18
C THR A 6 23.05 7.06 1.00
N ALA A 7 22.89 7.67 -0.18
CA ALA A 7 21.63 8.22 -0.64
C ALA A 7 20.61 7.08 -0.75
N GLY A 8 19.52 7.16 0.01
CA GLY A 8 18.37 6.27 -0.12
C GLY A 8 17.70 6.48 -1.46
N GLY A 9 17.53 5.39 -2.20
CA GLY A 9 17.00 5.38 -3.56
C GLY A 9 15.54 5.82 -3.63
N LEU A 10 15.27 6.60 -4.68
CA LEU A 10 13.96 6.88 -5.28
C LEU A 10 13.31 5.58 -5.81
N VAL A 11 12.01 5.68 -6.18
CA VAL A 11 11.15 4.78 -7.00
C VAL A 11 10.10 3.99 -6.18
N ALA A 12 8.79 4.23 -6.34
CA ALA A 12 8.03 3.74 -7.50
C ALA A 12 6.78 4.56 -7.89
N LEU A 13 6.61 4.68 -9.21
CA LEU A 13 5.61 5.45 -9.95
C LEU A 13 4.35 4.62 -10.20
N ALA A 14 3.16 5.17 -9.97
CA ALA A 14 1.93 4.66 -10.60
C ALA A 14 1.75 5.22 -12.03
N LEU A 15 2.11 4.42 -13.05
CA LEU A 15 1.85 4.72 -14.46
C LEU A 15 0.76 3.79 -15.01
N LEU A 16 -0.39 4.36 -15.37
CA LEU A 16 -1.43 3.68 -16.14
C LEU A 16 -1.22 4.03 -17.63
N LEU A 17 -0.65 3.10 -18.41
CA LEU A 17 -0.56 3.21 -19.88
C LEU A 17 -1.54 2.23 -20.53
N LEU A 18 -2.52 2.78 -21.26
CA LEU A 18 -3.28 2.07 -22.29
C LEU A 18 -2.45 2.04 -23.58
N MET A 19 -2.22 0.87 -24.18
CA MET A 19 -2.03 0.71 -25.64
C MET A 19 -2.34 -0.73 -26.10
N GLY A 20 -2.79 -0.82 -27.36
CA GLY A 20 -3.60 -1.89 -27.94
C GLY A 20 -2.89 -3.23 -28.22
N ALA A 21 -3.70 -4.29 -28.18
CA ALA A 21 -3.33 -5.67 -28.43
C ALA A 21 -3.40 -6.00 -29.94
N THR A 22 -2.29 -6.45 -30.52
CA THR A 22 -2.27 -7.13 -31.83
C THR A 22 -2.53 -8.63 -31.67
N ALA A 23 -3.04 -9.25 -32.74
CA ALA A 23 -3.81 -10.50 -32.77
C ALA A 23 -3.23 -11.81 -32.17
N PRO A 24 -1.93 -12.03 -31.87
CA PRO A 24 -1.51 -13.30 -31.26
C PRO A 24 -1.92 -13.44 -29.77
N GLN A 25 -2.36 -12.36 -29.13
CA GLN A 25 -2.71 -12.33 -27.70
C GLN A 25 -4.07 -12.97 -27.36
N LEU A 26 -4.86 -13.35 -28.37
CA LEU A 26 -6.20 -13.87 -28.17
C LEU A 26 -6.22 -15.33 -27.67
N GLN A 27 -5.20 -16.14 -28.00
CA GLN A 27 -5.15 -17.55 -27.57
C GLN A 27 -4.72 -17.72 -26.10
N ALA A 28 -3.92 -16.80 -25.54
CA ALA A 28 -3.51 -16.82 -24.13
C ALA A 28 -4.62 -16.33 -23.17
N ALA A 29 -5.65 -15.64 -23.69
CA ALA A 29 -6.74 -15.09 -22.89
C ALA A 29 -7.75 -16.15 -22.38
N LEU A 30 -7.71 -17.38 -22.92
CA LEU A 30 -8.62 -18.46 -22.53
C LEU A 30 -8.06 -19.33 -21.39
N ALA A 31 -6.74 -19.32 -21.17
CA ALA A 31 -6.12 -19.88 -19.99
C ALA A 31 -5.88 -18.74 -19.00
N GLY A 32 -6.80 -18.56 -18.04
CA GLY A 32 -6.57 -17.62 -16.94
C GLY A 32 -5.21 -17.89 -16.28
N PRO A 33 -4.52 -16.86 -15.78
CA PRO A 33 -3.21 -17.05 -15.15
C PRO A 33 -3.32 -18.10 -14.03
N ALA A 34 -2.37 -19.04 -14.01
CA ALA A 34 -2.30 -20.03 -12.96
C ALA A 34 -2.25 -19.32 -11.59
N PRO A 35 -3.01 -19.78 -10.59
CA PRO A 35 -2.92 -19.23 -9.24
C PRO A 35 -1.50 -19.39 -8.71
N ASP A 36 -0.99 -18.39 -8.00
CA ASP A 36 0.30 -18.54 -7.30
C ASP A 36 0.22 -19.72 -6.33
N PRO A 37 1.28 -20.54 -6.23
CA PRO A 37 1.28 -21.68 -5.34
C PRO A 37 1.07 -21.21 -3.89
N PRO A 38 0.18 -21.89 -3.12
CA PRO A 38 -0.06 -21.58 -1.72
C PRO A 38 1.12 -22.12 -0.88
N GLY A 39 2.20 -21.35 -0.80
CA GLY A 39 3.26 -21.56 0.17
C GLY A 39 3.06 -20.64 1.39
N PRO A 40 3.41 -21.08 2.61
CA PRO A 40 3.45 -20.18 3.76
C PRO A 40 4.51 -19.10 3.52
N ARG A 41 4.10 -17.83 3.47
CA ARG A 41 5.00 -16.68 3.37
C ARG A 41 5.49 -16.26 4.75
N THR A 42 6.74 -15.83 4.81
CA THR A 42 7.38 -15.28 6.00
C THR A 42 7.06 -13.80 6.12
N ALA A 43 6.85 -13.32 7.35
CA ALA A 43 6.72 -11.88 7.56
C ALA A 43 8.07 -11.19 7.31
N PRO A 44 8.10 -9.98 6.75
CA PRO A 44 9.35 -9.27 6.51
C PRO A 44 10.16 -9.06 7.79
N ALA A 45 11.49 -9.10 7.65
CA ALA A 45 12.39 -8.86 8.76
C ALA A 45 12.21 -7.43 9.31
N GLY A 46 12.16 -7.28 10.63
CA GLY A 46 12.03 -5.96 11.26
C GLY A 46 10.59 -5.41 11.32
N ALA A 47 9.59 -6.15 10.82
CA ALA A 47 8.19 -5.80 11.01
C ALA A 47 7.85 -5.68 12.51
N PRO A 48 7.33 -4.53 12.98
CA PRO A 48 6.91 -4.37 14.37
C PRO A 48 5.89 -5.44 14.78
N ALA A 49 6.08 -6.06 15.96
CA ALA A 49 5.22 -7.15 16.43
C ALA A 49 3.73 -6.75 16.50
N ALA A 50 3.45 -5.48 16.85
CA ALA A 50 2.10 -4.93 16.83
C ALA A 50 1.49 -4.93 15.42
N LEU A 51 2.28 -4.58 14.39
CA LEU A 51 1.83 -4.60 12.99
C LEU A 51 1.58 -6.02 12.47
N VAL A 52 2.32 -7.02 12.94
CA VAL A 52 2.04 -8.43 12.58
C VAL A 52 0.61 -8.82 12.99
N THR A 53 0.17 -8.39 14.17
CA THR A 53 -1.21 -8.62 14.63
C THR A 53 -2.23 -7.90 13.75
N VAL A 54 -1.95 -6.64 13.39
CA VAL A 54 -2.81 -5.85 12.48
C VAL A 54 -2.92 -6.50 11.11
N ALA A 55 -1.81 -6.95 10.52
CA ALA A 55 -1.78 -7.58 9.21
C ALA A 55 -2.53 -8.91 9.22
N ARG A 56 -2.44 -9.71 10.29
CA ARG A 56 -3.24 -10.94 10.43
C ARG A 56 -4.73 -10.64 10.45
N GLU A 57 -5.14 -9.59 11.15
CA GLU A 57 -6.54 -9.16 11.17
C GLU A 57 -7.01 -8.65 9.81
N ALA A 58 -6.20 -7.84 9.12
CA ALA A 58 -6.51 -7.38 7.77
C ALA A 58 -6.59 -8.55 6.76
N GLY A 59 -5.69 -9.53 6.87
CA GLY A 59 -5.70 -10.74 6.06
C GLY A 59 -6.95 -11.58 6.27
N ARG A 60 -7.39 -11.78 7.52
CA ARG A 60 -8.67 -12.44 7.82
C ARG A 60 -9.88 -11.78 7.16
N ARG A 61 -9.88 -10.45 7.05
CA ARG A 61 -10.98 -9.67 6.45
C ARG A 61 -10.99 -9.69 4.93
N THR A 62 -9.82 -9.82 4.31
CA THR A 62 -9.65 -9.60 2.86
C THR A 62 -9.29 -10.86 2.08
N GLY A 63 -8.81 -11.90 2.78
CA GLY A 63 -8.25 -13.11 2.18
C GLY A 63 -6.84 -12.94 1.62
N VAL A 64 -6.22 -11.76 1.78
CA VAL A 64 -4.83 -11.52 1.37
C VAL A 64 -3.88 -11.99 2.46
N ASP A 65 -2.76 -12.58 2.04
CA ASP A 65 -1.71 -13.04 2.94
C ASP A 65 -1.18 -11.90 3.83
N PRO A 66 -1.19 -12.04 5.17
CA PRO A 66 -0.67 -11.03 6.09
C PRO A 66 0.78 -10.61 5.81
N ALA A 67 1.63 -11.54 5.36
CA ALA A 67 3.03 -11.24 5.04
C ALA A 67 3.13 -10.26 3.87
N VAL A 68 2.25 -10.39 2.87
CA VAL A 68 2.17 -9.47 1.72
C VAL A 68 1.74 -8.08 2.16
N LEU A 69 0.75 -7.97 3.06
CA LEU A 69 0.32 -6.67 3.58
C LEU A 69 1.41 -5.96 4.38
N LEU A 70 2.21 -6.72 5.16
CA LEU A 70 3.38 -6.18 5.85
C LEU A 70 4.46 -5.73 4.87
N ALA A 71 4.77 -6.55 3.88
CA ALA A 71 5.79 -6.23 2.88
C ALA A 71 5.43 -4.96 2.09
N ILE A 72 4.16 -4.77 1.74
CA ILE A 72 3.68 -3.52 1.15
C ILE A 72 3.92 -2.35 2.12
N SER A 73 3.53 -2.47 3.40
CA SER A 73 3.74 -1.37 4.35
C SER A 73 5.22 -1.01 4.57
N GLU A 74 6.12 -1.98 4.40
CA GLU A 74 7.56 -1.75 4.41
C GLU A 74 8.01 -0.96 3.19
N VAL A 75 7.67 -1.43 1.99
CA VAL A 75 8.07 -0.78 0.73
C VAL A 75 7.49 0.63 0.63
N GLU A 76 6.25 0.82 1.05
CA GLU A 76 5.53 2.08 0.87
C GLU A 76 5.94 3.16 1.87
N CYS A 77 6.25 2.80 3.12
CA CYS A 77 6.52 3.82 4.13
C CYS A 77 7.40 3.32 5.28
N ASP A 78 8.23 2.28 5.09
CA ASP A 78 9.06 1.68 6.15
C ASP A 78 8.26 1.45 7.44
N PHE A 79 7.12 0.77 7.32
CA PHE A 79 6.19 0.53 8.44
C PHE A 79 5.70 1.82 9.11
N GLY A 80 5.48 2.90 8.35
CA GLY A 80 4.98 4.19 8.85
C GLY A 80 6.07 5.20 9.25
N ARG A 81 7.34 4.89 9.01
CA ARG A 81 8.46 5.78 9.35
C ARG A 81 8.78 6.81 8.28
N CYS A 82 8.21 6.74 7.08
CA CYS A 82 8.41 7.75 6.04
C CYS A 82 8.09 9.18 6.54
N ARG A 83 8.88 10.15 6.05
CA ARG A 83 8.79 11.56 6.47
C ARG A 83 9.15 12.50 5.32
N ALA A 84 8.21 12.66 4.39
CA ALA A 84 8.37 13.53 3.23
C ALA A 84 8.22 15.03 3.55
N GLY A 85 7.61 15.37 4.69
CA GLY A 85 7.50 16.76 5.18
C GLY A 85 6.59 17.67 4.36
N GLN A 86 5.69 17.11 3.54
CA GLN A 86 4.84 17.87 2.64
C GLN A 86 3.75 18.68 3.37
N PRO A 87 3.10 19.64 2.70
CA PRO A 87 1.90 20.29 3.22
C PRO A 87 0.72 19.31 3.36
N ASP A 88 0.02 19.36 4.49
CA ASP A 88 -1.23 18.61 4.71
C ASP A 88 -2.31 18.90 3.66
N THR A 89 -2.22 20.02 2.94
CA THR A 89 -3.15 20.42 1.86
C THR A 89 -3.01 19.58 0.59
N MET A 90 -1.95 18.79 0.46
CA MET A 90 -1.82 17.83 -0.64
C MET A 90 -2.77 16.63 -0.48
N VAL A 91 -3.26 16.37 0.74
CA VAL A 91 -4.36 15.44 0.95
C VAL A 91 -5.69 16.15 0.74
N PRO A 92 -6.58 15.64 -0.14
CA PRO A 92 -7.89 16.24 -0.39
C PRO A 92 -8.71 16.46 0.89
N ALA A 93 -9.45 17.57 0.96
CA ALA A 93 -10.14 18.00 2.17
C ALA A 93 -11.17 16.98 2.71
N ASP A 94 -11.83 16.25 1.81
CA ASP A 94 -12.81 15.20 2.15
C ASP A 94 -12.15 14.00 2.85
N VAL A 95 -10.91 13.67 2.49
CA VAL A 95 -10.13 12.64 3.17
C VAL A 95 -9.52 13.21 4.46
N ARG A 96 -8.92 14.39 4.37
CA ARG A 96 -8.23 15.04 5.48
C ARG A 96 -9.11 15.31 6.70
N SER A 97 -10.38 15.62 6.49
CA SER A 97 -11.34 15.87 7.57
C SER A 97 -11.68 14.63 8.40
N ARG A 98 -11.29 13.43 7.94
CA ARG A 98 -11.57 12.15 8.60
C ARG A 98 -10.38 11.56 9.35
N ILE A 99 -9.21 12.20 9.24
CA ILE A 99 -7.97 11.71 9.85
C ILE A 99 -7.94 12.06 11.33
N ASP A 100 -7.68 11.07 12.18
CA ASP A 100 -7.45 11.27 13.60
C ASP A 100 -6.01 11.78 13.81
N ARG A 101 -5.85 13.10 13.76
CA ARG A 101 -4.54 13.74 13.98
C ARG A 101 -3.99 13.49 15.37
N THR A 102 -4.84 13.23 16.37
CA THR A 102 -4.40 12.95 17.74
C THR A 102 -3.75 11.58 17.82
N ALA A 103 -4.25 10.59 17.06
CA ALA A 103 -3.63 9.28 16.95
C ALA A 103 -2.21 9.32 16.34
N LEU A 104 -1.89 10.36 15.55
CA LEU A 104 -0.57 10.56 14.93
C LEU A 104 0.44 11.27 15.85
N GLN A 105 0.00 11.87 16.95
CA GLN A 105 0.88 12.57 17.90
C GLN A 105 1.56 11.58 18.87
N PRO A 106 2.65 11.97 19.56
CA PRO A 106 3.28 11.13 20.57
C PRO A 106 2.27 10.62 21.59
N GLY A 107 2.26 9.31 21.85
CA GLY A 107 1.29 8.64 22.73
C GLY A 107 -0.10 8.40 22.09
N GLY A 108 -0.35 8.92 20.90
CA GLY A 108 -1.54 8.60 20.11
C GLY A 108 -1.56 7.12 19.67
N ALA A 109 -2.75 6.59 19.35
CA ALA A 109 -2.93 5.17 19.07
C ALA A 109 -2.08 4.68 17.87
N THR A 110 -2.06 5.43 16.77
CA THR A 110 -1.25 5.09 15.59
C THR A 110 0.24 5.23 15.89
N ALA A 111 0.65 6.34 16.50
CA ALA A 111 2.06 6.57 16.85
C ALA A 111 2.60 5.50 17.80
N SER A 112 1.82 5.13 18.83
CA SER A 112 2.18 4.08 19.78
C SER A 112 2.29 2.70 19.11
N LEU A 113 1.36 2.37 18.22
CA LEU A 113 1.39 1.10 17.48
C LEU A 113 2.64 0.97 16.60
N LEU A 114 3.06 2.08 15.98
CA LEU A 114 4.18 2.13 15.06
C LEU A 114 5.52 2.43 15.76
N GLY A 115 5.52 2.69 17.07
CA GLY A 115 6.72 3.08 17.82
C GLY A 115 7.26 4.46 17.43
N ILE A 116 6.40 5.35 16.94
CA ILE A 116 6.77 6.72 16.54
C ILE A 116 6.65 7.63 17.76
N THR A 117 7.75 8.29 18.13
CA THR A 117 7.84 9.10 19.36
C THR A 117 7.89 10.61 19.10
N ASP A 118 8.17 11.04 17.87
CA ASP A 118 8.34 12.44 17.48
C ASP A 118 7.05 13.08 16.92
N GLY A 119 5.98 12.29 16.79
CA GLY A 119 4.73 12.71 16.18
C GLY A 119 4.82 12.82 14.66
N ARG A 120 3.66 12.72 13.99
CA ARG A 120 3.55 12.89 12.55
C ARG A 120 2.46 13.89 12.20
N ARG A 121 2.71 14.64 11.13
CA ARG A 121 1.70 15.38 10.37
C ARG A 121 1.20 14.53 9.22
N ILE A 122 0.06 14.92 8.64
CA ILE A 122 -0.52 14.23 7.49
C ILE A 122 0.45 14.26 6.31
N GLY A 123 0.99 15.44 5.99
CA GLY A 123 1.93 15.60 4.89
C GLY A 123 3.29 14.90 5.08
N ASP A 124 3.59 14.38 6.28
CA ASP A 124 4.80 13.59 6.46
C ASP A 124 4.74 12.26 5.70
N TRP A 125 3.53 11.75 5.39
CA TRP A 125 3.32 10.49 4.68
C TRP A 125 2.73 10.69 3.28
N VAL A 126 2.98 11.85 2.67
CA VAL A 126 2.53 12.15 1.31
C VAL A 126 3.71 12.09 0.36
N ASP A 127 3.60 11.32 -0.71
CA ASP A 127 4.59 11.32 -1.79
C ASP A 127 4.55 12.67 -2.52
N PRO A 128 5.66 13.43 -2.57
CA PRO A 128 5.73 14.68 -3.32
C PRO A 128 5.53 14.50 -4.82
N ILE A 129 5.76 13.31 -5.37
CA ILE A 129 5.66 13.04 -6.79
C ILE A 129 4.19 12.71 -7.13
N PRO A 130 3.51 13.55 -7.93
CA PRO A 130 2.16 13.23 -8.37
C PRO A 130 2.19 12.12 -9.42
N VAL A 131 1.13 11.34 -9.46
CA VAL A 131 0.86 10.40 -10.55
C VAL A 131 -0.08 11.03 -11.57
N ALA A 132 -0.45 10.28 -12.61
CA ALA A 132 -1.42 10.73 -13.61
C ALA A 132 -2.71 11.26 -12.96
N GLY A 133 -3.12 12.47 -13.36
CA GLY A 133 -4.25 13.19 -12.75
C GLY A 133 -3.88 14.07 -11.54
N GLY A 134 -2.59 14.28 -11.25
CA GLY A 134 -2.12 15.22 -10.23
C GLY A 134 -2.35 14.77 -8.79
N GLN A 135 -2.62 13.48 -8.59
CA GLN A 135 -2.87 12.90 -7.28
C GLN A 135 -1.56 12.50 -6.62
N HIS A 136 -1.48 12.68 -5.30
CA HIS A 136 -0.34 12.26 -4.49
C HIS A 136 -0.71 11.03 -3.66
N ALA A 137 0.19 10.05 -3.61
CA ALA A 137 0.05 8.93 -2.71
C ALA A 137 0.12 9.42 -1.25
N MET A 138 -0.70 8.82 -0.38
CA MET A 138 -0.86 9.28 1.00
C MET A 138 -1.11 8.13 1.98
N GLY A 139 -0.74 8.37 3.23
CA GLY A 139 -1.08 7.49 4.34
C GLY A 139 -0.21 6.24 4.43
N PHE A 140 -0.61 5.32 5.30
CA PHE A 140 0.24 4.21 5.75
C PHE A 140 0.66 3.26 4.61
N MET A 141 -0.23 3.09 3.63
CA MET A 141 -0.05 2.19 2.48
C MET A 141 0.03 2.97 1.16
N GLN A 142 0.34 4.27 1.21
CA GLN A 142 0.56 5.15 0.04
C GLN A 142 -0.57 5.08 -1.01
N PHE A 143 -1.82 5.27 -0.59
CA PHE A 143 -2.95 5.27 -1.51
C PHE A 143 -3.04 6.55 -2.32
N LEU A 144 -3.40 6.43 -3.60
CA LEU A 144 -4.04 7.54 -4.30
C LEU A 144 -5.41 7.87 -3.66
N PRO A 145 -5.81 9.15 -3.57
CA PRO A 145 -7.12 9.54 -3.05
C PRO A 145 -8.29 8.86 -3.76
N SER A 146 -8.22 8.67 -5.08
CA SER A 146 -9.23 7.91 -5.84
C SER A 146 -9.33 6.46 -5.37
N THR A 147 -8.22 5.78 -5.16
CA THR A 147 -8.18 4.38 -4.69
C THR A 147 -8.71 4.28 -3.27
N TRP A 148 -8.26 5.17 -2.37
CA TRP A 148 -8.78 5.23 -1.00
C TRP A 148 -10.30 5.38 -0.97
N ARG A 149 -10.88 6.29 -1.78
CA ARG A 149 -12.34 6.48 -1.82
C ARG A 149 -13.11 5.24 -2.26
N GLN A 150 -12.55 4.42 -3.15
CA GLN A 150 -13.18 3.17 -3.58
C GLN A 150 -13.11 2.09 -2.50
N GLU A 151 -11.99 2.00 -1.79
CA GLU A 151 -11.69 0.85 -0.93
C GLU A 151 -12.01 1.09 0.55
N ALA A 152 -12.04 2.35 0.99
CA ALA A 152 -12.28 2.71 2.38
C ALA A 152 -13.59 2.14 2.93
N ALA A 153 -14.57 1.81 2.08
CA ALA A 153 -15.83 1.19 2.49
C ALA A 153 -15.64 -0.05 3.38
N LEU A 154 -14.58 -0.83 3.15
CA LEU A 154 -14.30 -2.04 3.92
C LEU A 154 -13.44 -1.79 5.17
N ALA A 155 -12.83 -0.61 5.29
CA ALA A 155 -12.07 -0.24 6.46
C ALA A 155 -12.98 -0.22 7.72
N PRO A 156 -12.54 -0.84 8.84
CA PRO A 156 -13.37 -0.98 10.04
C PRO A 156 -13.56 0.33 10.81
N GLY A 157 -12.71 1.34 10.61
CA GLY A 157 -12.76 2.59 11.36
C GLY A 157 -14.01 3.42 11.19
N ARG A 158 -14.32 4.20 12.22
CA ARG A 158 -15.39 5.19 12.23
C ARG A 158 -14.87 6.44 12.98
N PRO A 159 -14.33 7.46 12.28
CA PRO A 159 -14.16 7.55 10.83
C PRO A 159 -13.09 6.58 10.29
N ARG A 160 -13.12 6.34 8.97
CA ARG A 160 -12.12 5.54 8.25
C ARG A 160 -10.92 6.42 7.94
N ASP A 161 -9.74 5.96 8.30
CA ASP A 161 -8.52 6.77 8.26
C ASP A 161 -7.38 6.06 7.50
N PRO A 162 -6.86 6.60 6.38
CA PRO A 162 -5.77 5.96 5.63
C PRO A 162 -4.42 5.97 6.36
N TYR A 163 -4.31 6.68 7.48
CA TYR A 163 -3.11 6.72 8.33
C TYR A 163 -3.19 5.69 9.46
N ARG A 164 -4.37 5.12 9.71
CA ARG A 164 -4.56 4.09 10.72
C ARG A 164 -4.21 2.71 10.14
N PRO A 165 -3.21 1.98 10.67
CA PRO A 165 -2.66 0.80 10.00
C PRO A 165 -3.69 -0.28 9.65
N LEU A 166 -4.66 -0.55 10.53
CA LEU A 166 -5.70 -1.54 10.25
C LEU A 166 -6.62 -1.11 9.09
N ASP A 167 -7.04 0.15 9.04
CA ASP A 167 -7.91 0.64 7.97
C ASP A 167 -7.18 0.62 6.63
N ALA A 168 -5.93 1.07 6.62
CA ALA A 168 -5.10 1.10 5.44
C ALA A 168 -4.79 -0.31 4.91
N MET A 169 -4.41 -1.25 5.78
CA MET A 169 -4.15 -2.64 5.38
C MET A 169 -5.41 -3.36 4.88
N VAL A 170 -6.58 -3.10 5.47
CA VAL A 170 -7.85 -3.65 4.97
C VAL A 170 -8.20 -3.08 3.59
N ALA A 171 -8.04 -1.78 3.39
CA ALA A 171 -8.23 -1.16 2.07
C ALA A 171 -7.26 -1.72 1.02
N ALA A 172 -5.99 -1.95 1.39
CA ALA A 172 -4.96 -2.47 0.49
C ALA A 172 -5.28 -3.92 0.11
N GLY A 173 -5.63 -4.75 1.10
CA GLY A 173 -6.05 -6.12 0.88
C GLY A 173 -7.30 -6.23 0.01
N SER A 174 -8.28 -5.34 0.19
CA SER A 174 -9.43 -5.26 -0.70
C SER A 174 -9.02 -4.94 -2.13
N TYR A 175 -8.19 -3.92 -2.33
CA TYR A 175 -7.76 -3.50 -3.67
C TYR A 175 -7.04 -4.64 -4.41
N LEU A 176 -6.07 -5.30 -3.75
CA LEU A 176 -5.36 -6.46 -4.29
C LEU A 176 -6.31 -7.60 -4.64
N ALA A 177 -7.24 -7.93 -3.74
CA ALA A 177 -8.19 -9.01 -3.97
C ALA A 177 -9.13 -8.68 -5.15
N ARG A 178 -9.53 -7.42 -5.32
CA ARG A 178 -10.28 -6.96 -6.50
C ARG A 178 -9.45 -7.05 -7.78
N LEU A 179 -8.18 -6.64 -7.75
CA LEU A 179 -7.27 -6.75 -8.90
C LEU A 179 -7.08 -8.21 -9.34
N GLN A 180 -6.85 -9.13 -8.40
CA GLN A 180 -6.71 -10.56 -8.71
C GLN A 180 -7.98 -11.16 -9.33
N ARG A 181 -9.16 -10.71 -8.87
CA ARG A 181 -10.46 -11.10 -9.44
C ARG A 181 -10.82 -10.39 -10.74
N GLY A 182 -10.05 -9.38 -11.17
CA GLY A 182 -10.40 -8.55 -12.33
C GLY A 182 -11.58 -7.62 -12.10
N ALA A 183 -11.96 -7.34 -10.85
CA ALA A 183 -13.09 -6.48 -10.50
C ALA A 183 -12.77 -4.97 -10.63
N VAL A 184 -11.59 -4.62 -11.14
CA VAL A 184 -11.16 -3.23 -11.40
C VAL A 184 -11.25 -2.92 -12.90
N ASP A 185 -10.81 -3.83 -13.77
CA ASP A 185 -10.69 -3.59 -15.22
C ASP A 185 -11.03 -4.82 -16.10
N GLY A 186 -11.65 -5.85 -15.52
CA GLY A 186 -12.03 -7.09 -16.21
C GLY A 186 -10.90 -8.11 -16.35
N ARG A 187 -9.66 -7.80 -15.94
CA ARG A 187 -8.50 -8.70 -16.12
C ARG A 187 -8.11 -9.39 -14.81
N ARG A 188 -8.27 -10.71 -14.74
CA ARG A 188 -7.76 -11.50 -13.61
C ARG A 188 -6.22 -11.47 -13.59
N ARG A 189 -5.63 -11.45 -12.40
CA ARG A 189 -4.18 -11.33 -12.21
C ARG A 189 -3.68 -12.34 -11.18
N THR A 190 -2.42 -12.76 -11.34
CA THR A 190 -1.65 -13.35 -10.24
C THR A 190 -1.42 -12.32 -9.14
N LEU A 191 -0.94 -12.74 -7.97
CA LEU A 191 -0.55 -11.80 -6.92
C LEU A 191 0.52 -10.83 -7.43
N ARG A 192 1.55 -11.35 -8.11
CA ARG A 192 2.60 -10.51 -8.72
C ARG A 192 2.02 -9.47 -9.67
N GLY A 193 1.08 -9.87 -10.53
CA GLY A 193 0.42 -8.93 -11.45
C GLY A 193 -0.45 -7.90 -10.74
N ALA A 194 -1.12 -8.27 -9.64
CA ALA A 194 -1.89 -7.33 -8.82
C ALA A 194 -0.98 -6.34 -8.08
N LEU A 195 0.14 -6.81 -7.53
CA LEU A 195 1.16 -5.97 -6.92
C LEU A 195 1.77 -4.99 -7.94
N ALA A 196 2.01 -5.43 -9.17
CA ALA A 196 2.55 -4.56 -10.21
C ALA A 196 1.57 -3.43 -10.58
N VAL A 197 0.26 -3.67 -10.51
CA VAL A 197 -0.73 -2.59 -10.67
C VAL A 197 -0.81 -1.71 -9.42
N TYR A 198 -0.68 -2.30 -8.23
CA TYR A 198 -0.69 -1.57 -6.97
C TYR A 198 0.41 -0.51 -6.92
N GLY A 199 1.68 -0.92 -7.09
CA GLY A 199 2.82 -0.02 -7.03
C GLY A 199 3.23 0.58 -8.37
N GLY A 200 2.55 0.17 -9.46
CA GLY A 200 2.66 0.76 -10.78
C GLY A 200 3.72 0.17 -11.72
N ASP A 201 4.59 -0.72 -11.22
CA ASP A 201 5.57 -1.44 -12.05
C ASP A 201 5.87 -2.86 -11.54
N ALA A 202 6.54 -3.66 -12.37
CA ALA A 202 6.89 -5.03 -12.03
C ALA A 202 8.00 -5.12 -10.96
N ASP A 203 8.89 -4.13 -10.89
CA ASP A 203 9.99 -4.09 -9.93
C ASP A 203 9.46 -3.95 -8.50
N TYR A 204 8.41 -3.15 -8.31
CA TYR A 204 7.67 -3.05 -7.06
C TYR A 204 7.13 -4.41 -6.62
N ALA A 205 6.51 -5.15 -7.53
CA ALA A 205 5.98 -6.48 -7.22
C ALA A 205 7.08 -7.43 -6.77
N ASP A 206 8.23 -7.40 -7.45
CA ASP A 206 9.37 -8.24 -7.13
C ASP A 206 10.00 -7.86 -5.78
N ARG A 207 10.09 -6.56 -5.44
CA ARG A 207 10.51 -6.10 -4.11
C ARG A 207 9.59 -6.60 -3.00
N VAL A 208 8.27 -6.48 -3.17
CA VAL A 208 7.30 -6.95 -2.18
C VAL A 208 7.41 -8.45 -1.98
N LEU A 209 7.49 -9.23 -3.07
CA LEU A 209 7.56 -10.69 -2.97
C LEU A 209 8.88 -11.17 -2.36
N ALA A 210 9.99 -10.50 -2.63
CA ALA A 210 11.30 -10.81 -2.04
C ALA A 210 11.35 -10.62 -0.51
N LEU A 211 10.49 -9.77 0.06
CA LEU A 211 10.37 -9.60 1.52
C LEU A 211 9.55 -10.72 2.19
N THR A 212 8.93 -11.61 1.41
CA THR A 212 8.00 -12.64 1.90
C THR A 212 8.43 -14.08 1.61
N SER A 213 9.64 -14.23 1.06
CA SER A 213 10.27 -15.50 0.70
C SER A 213 11.06 -16.14 1.83
#